data_AF-A0A2V2ZYY4-F1
#
_entry.id   AF-A0A2V2ZYY4-F1
#
_cell.length_a   1.000
_cell.length_b   1.000
_cell.length_c   1.000
_cell.angle_alpha   90.00
_cell.angle_beta   90.00
_cell.angle_gamma   90.00
#
_symmetry.space_group_name_H-M   'P 1'
#
loop_
_entity.id
_entity.type
_entity.pdbx_description
1 polymer ?
#
loop_
_entity_poly.entity_id
_entity_poly.type
_entity_poly.pdbx_seq_one_letter_code
_entity_poly.pdbx_strand_id
1 'polypeptide(L)' 'MNTIANGFKEKRKAKNLLLIEVSNGCGLYPSTILKIEMGTHSNTNDIQKLSSFYSN' A
#
# COMPACT_ATOMS: atom_id res chain seq x y z
N MET A 1 -11.28 -10.27 9.07
CA MET A 1 -10.39 -9.14 8.72
C MET A 1 -9.37 -9.62 7.71
N ASN A 2 -9.17 -8.89 6.61
CA ASN A 2 -8.38 -9.35 5.46
C ASN A 2 -6.87 -9.21 5.77
N THR A 3 -6.17 -10.32 5.98
CA THR A 3 -4.77 -10.37 6.45
C THR A 3 -3.78 -9.68 5.50
N ILE A 4 -4.07 -9.68 4.19
CA ILE A 4 -3.21 -9.07 3.16
C ILE A 4 -3.21 -7.53 3.26
N ALA A 5 -4.37 -6.93 3.53
CA ALA A 5 -4.51 -5.48 3.63
C ALA A 5 -3.73 -4.91 4.83
N ASN A 6 -3.74 -5.63 5.96
CA ASN A 6 -3.05 -5.20 7.17
C ASN A 6 -1.52 -5.21 6.99
N GLY A 7 -0.99 -6.13 6.16
CA GLY A 7 0.45 -6.25 5.91
C GLY A 7 1.07 -5.02 5.24
N PHE A 8 0.36 -4.31 4.36
CA PHE A 8 0.89 -3.11 3.73
C PHE A 8 1.02 -1.94 4.70
N LYS A 9 0.04 -1.78 5.59
CA LYS A 9 0.06 -0.76 6.64
C LYS A 9 1.22 -0.98 7.62
N GLU A 10 1.46 -2.23 7.99
CA GLU A 10 2.58 -2.60 8.86
C GLU A 10 3.93 -2.34 8.18
N LYS A 11 4.10 -2.73 6.91
CA LYS A 11 5.31 -2.44 6.13
C LYS A 11 5.59 -0.94 6.02
N ARG A 12 4.55 -0.13 5.76
CA ARG A 12 4.69 1.33 5.69
C ARG A 12 5.18 1.91 7.01
N LYS A 13 4.56 1.50 8.12
CA LYS A 13 4.93 1.93 9.48
C LYS A 13 6.34 1.48 9.86
N ALA A 14 6.72 0.25 9.53
CA ALA A 14 8.05 -0.28 9.78
C ALA A 14 9.15 0.52 9.06
N LYS A 15 8.87 1.02 7.85
CA LYS A 15 9.77 1.89 7.09
C LYS A 15 9.64 3.39 7.44
N ASN A 16 8.79 3.78 8.40
CA ASN A 16 8.46 5.18 8.75
C ASN A 16 8.04 6.05 7.55
N LEU A 17 7.38 5.46 6.56
CA LEU A 17 6.97 6.17 5.34
C LEU A 17 5.59 6.83 5.49
N LEU A 18 5.46 8.03 4.94
CA LEU A 18 4.19 8.69 4.73
C LEU A 18 3.46 8.10 3.51
N LEU A 19 2.14 8.22 3.47
CA LEU A 19 1.35 7.77 2.31
C LEU A 19 1.77 8.47 1.01
N ILE A 20 2.22 9.73 1.11
CA ILE A 20 2.70 10.50 -0.04
C ILE A 20 4.03 9.96 -0.60
N GLU A 21 4.91 9.45 0.25
CA GLU A 21 6.19 8.86 -0.18
C GLU A 21 5.97 7.54 -0.89
N VAL A 22 5.08 6.70 -0.33
CA VAL A 22 4.66 5.45 -0.97
C VAL A 22 3.97 5.74 -2.30
N SER A 23 3.10 6.75 -2.35
CA SER A 23 2.43 7.23 -3.55
C SER A 23 3.44 7.58 -4.65
N ASN A 24 4.47 8.36 -4.31
CA ASN A 24 5.52 8.73 -5.25
C ASN A 24 6.32 7.51 -5.74
N GLY A 25 6.52 6.51 -4.89
CA GLY A 25 7.27 5.30 -5.23
C GLY A 25 6.52 4.27 -6.07
N CYS A 26 5.19 4.19 -5.95
CA CYS A 26 4.38 3.20 -6.69
C CYS A 26 3.43 3.81 -7.73
N GLY A 27 3.36 5.13 -7.85
CA GLY A 27 2.50 5.84 -8.80
C GLY A 27 1.00 5.68 -8.51
N LEU A 28 0.64 5.48 -7.24
CA LEU A 28 -0.75 5.37 -6.78
C LEU A 28 -1.11 6.56 -5.91
N TYR A 29 -2.35 7.02 -5.97
CA TYR A 29 -2.80 8.07 -5.06
C TYR A 29 -2.72 7.62 -3.58
N PRO A 30 -2.40 8.53 -2.64
CA PRO A 30 -2.40 8.24 -1.21
C PRO A 30 -3.73 7.65 -0.72
N SER A 31 -4.85 8.10 -1.29
CA SER A 31 -6.19 7.59 -0.99
C SER A 31 -6.38 6.15 -1.46
N THR A 32 -5.81 5.76 -2.60
CA THR A 32 -5.83 4.38 -3.09
C THR A 32 -5.03 3.47 -2.17
N ILE A 33 -3.83 3.89 -1.75
CA ILE A 33 -3.00 3.15 -0.80
C ILE A 33 -3.73 2.97 0.53
N LEU A 34 -4.36 4.02 1.05
CA LEU A 34 -5.17 3.92 2.27
C LEU A 34 -6.32 2.91 2.13
N LYS A 35 -7.03 2.91 1.00
CA LYS A 35 -8.12 1.93 0.76
C LYS A 35 -7.57 0.51 0.66
N ILE A 36 -6.39 0.30 0.08
CA ILE A 36 -5.71 -1.01 0.07
C ILE A 36 -5.35 -1.43 1.50
N GLU A 37 -4.76 -0.54 2.30
CA GLU A 37 -4.41 -0.79 3.71
C GLU A 37 -5.65 -1.12 4.57
N MET A 38 -6.79 -0.52 4.26
CA MET A 38 -8.07 -0.79 4.94
C MET A 38 -8.80 -2.02 4.37
N GLY A 39 -8.32 -2.61 3.28
CA GLY A 39 -8.94 -3.77 2.63
C GLY A 39 -10.23 -3.44 1.89
N THR A 40 -10.46 -2.18 1.55
CA THR A 40 -11.65 -1.70 0.81
C THR A 40 -11.37 -1.46 -0.68
N HIS A 41 -10.15 -1.75 -1.13
CA HIS A 41 -9.74 -1.70 -2.54
C HIS A 41 -9.10 -3.03 -2.95
N SER A 42 -9.63 -3.64 -4.00
CA SER A 42 -9.25 -5.00 -4.43
C SER A 42 -8.72 -5.05 -5.86
N ASN A 43 -8.30 -3.92 -6.42
CA ASN A 43 -7.71 -3.90 -7.76
C ASN A 43 -6.35 -4.59 -7.74
N THR A 44 -6.22 -5.70 -8.47
CA THR A 44 -5.00 -6.51 -8.51
C THR A 44 -3.78 -5.74 -9.02
N ASN A 45 -3.93 -4.86 -10.01
CA ASN A 45 -2.82 -4.08 -10.56
C ASN A 45 -2.27 -3.08 -9.53
N ASP A 46 -3.14 -2.43 -8.77
CA ASP A 46 -2.73 -1.48 -7.74
C ASP A 46 -2.07 -2.20 -6.56
N ILE A 47 -2.61 -3.36 -6.16
CA ILE A 47 -2.01 -4.21 -5.14
C ILE A 47 -0.62 -4.69 -5.58
N GLN A 48 -0.45 -5.08 -6.85
CA GLN A 48 0.84 -5.47 -7.40
C GLN A 48 1.85 -4.33 -7.38
N LYS A 49 1.47 -3.12 -7.84
CA LYS A 49 2.35 -1.93 -7.78
C LYS A 49 2.82 -1.64 -6.35
N LEU A 50 1.89 -1.69 -5.39
CA LEU A 50 2.22 -1.47 -3.98
C LEU A 50 3.11 -2.60 -3.43
N SER A 51 2.85 -3.84 -3.81
CA SER A 51 3.68 -5.00 -3.43
C SER A 51 5.11 -4.87 -3.97
N SER A 52 5.26 -4.54 -5.26
CA SER A 52 6.57 -4.32 -5.90
C SER A 52 7.37 -3.21 -5.23
N PHE A 53 6.72 -2.13 -4.79
CA PHE A 53 7.38 -1.05 -4.04
C PHE A 53 7.99 -1.54 -2.72
N TYR A 54 7.33 -2.47 -2.01
CA TYR A 54 7.84 -2.99 -0.74
C TYR A 54 8.77 -4.21 -0.88
N SER A 55 8.83 -4.83 -2.06
CA SER A 55 9.74 -5.95 -2.33
C SER A 55 11.13 -5.51 -2.81
N ASN A 56 11.29 -4.24 -3.18
CA ASN A 56 12.60 -3.56 -3.30
C ASN A 56 13.00 -2.93 -1.95
#